data_AF-A0A969UAF5-F1
#
_entry.id   AF-A0A969UAF5-F1
#
_cell.length_a   1.000
_cell.length_b   1.000
_cell.length_c   1.000
_cell.angle_alpha   90.00
_cell.angle_beta   90.00
_cell.angle_gamma   90.00
#
_symmetry.space_group_name_H-M   'P 1'
#
loop_
_entity.id
_entity.type
_entity.pdbx_description
1 polymer ?
#
loop_
_entity_poly.entity_id
_entity_poly.type
_entity_poly.pdbx_seq_one_letter_code
_entity_poly.pdbx_strand_id
1 'polypeptide(L)'
;MVFLLSSQNVYTYLSEKGLCKESDFDPTKIELKPAKNFNLLVTLKSDRKLLLKQERHSKDGKTAGEFLNEWRVQELVSKFAELTSVRYLFPEILCFDAEHSIVALNYLDECRDLNEFYAKEKIFPALEISIISL
;
A
#
# COMPACT_ATOMS: atom_id res chain seq x y z
N MET A 1 0.30 17.59 17.64
CA MET A 1 0.17 16.20 18.16
C MET A 1 0.25 15.30 16.95
N VAL A 2 1.06 14.23 16.98
CA VAL A 2 1.23 13.36 15.81
C VAL A 2 -0.03 12.52 15.61
N PHE A 3 -0.61 12.54 14.41
CA PHE A 3 -1.69 11.64 14.06
C PHE A 3 -1.14 10.22 13.91
N LEU A 4 -1.71 9.26 14.63
CA LEU A 4 -1.36 7.85 14.51
C LEU A 4 -2.57 7.08 14.01
N LEU A 5 -2.41 6.40 12.89
CA LEU A 5 -3.43 5.54 12.33
C LEU A 5 -3.66 4.34 13.27
N SER A 6 -4.92 3.94 13.44
CA SER A 6 -5.31 2.78 14.23
C SER A 6 -6.59 2.17 13.69
N SER A 7 -6.92 0.95 14.14
CA SER A 7 -8.20 0.33 13.78
C SER A 7 -9.41 1.11 14.31
N GLN A 8 -9.23 1.97 15.31
CA GLN A 8 -10.31 2.80 15.87
C GLN A 8 -10.58 4.06 15.03
N ASN A 9 -9.58 4.63 14.37
CA ASN A 9 -9.73 5.88 13.62
C ASN A 9 -9.66 5.72 12.09
N VAL A 10 -9.36 4.52 11.59
CA VAL A 10 -9.20 4.26 10.15
C VAL A 10 -10.48 4.56 9.36
N TYR A 11 -11.66 4.33 9.93
CA TYR A 11 -12.92 4.70 9.28
C TYR A 11 -13.00 6.20 9.02
N THR A 12 -12.83 7.00 10.09
CA THR A 12 -12.87 8.46 10.02
C THR A 12 -11.87 8.97 9.00
N TYR A 13 -10.64 8.46 9.04
CA TYR A 13 -9.60 8.80 8.07
C TYR A 13 -10.01 8.49 6.63
N LEU A 14 -10.50 7.28 6.35
CA LEU A 14 -10.93 6.89 5.00
C LEU A 14 -12.14 7.69 4.51
N SER A 15 -13.08 8.01 5.40
CA SER A 15 -14.25 8.82 5.10
C SER A 15 -13.87 10.26 4.75
N GLU A 16 -12.98 10.88 5.54
CA GLU A 16 -12.49 12.24 5.28
C GLU A 16 -11.73 12.35 3.95
N LYS A 17 -11.02 11.29 3.55
CA LYS A 17 -10.35 11.21 2.24
C LYS A 17 -11.28 10.82 1.09
N GLY A 18 -12.56 10.57 1.36
CA GLY A 18 -13.54 10.15 0.34
C GLY A 18 -13.31 8.74 -0.21
N LEU A 19 -12.53 7.91 0.49
CA LEU A 19 -12.14 6.56 0.06
C LEU A 19 -13.12 5.47 0.55
N CYS A 20 -13.94 5.78 1.56
CA CYS A 20 -14.92 4.85 2.12
C CYS A 20 -16.19 5.59 2.52
N LYS A 21 -17.35 4.96 2.31
CA LYS A 21 -18.65 5.44 2.81
C LYS A 21 -19.08 4.57 3.98
N GLU A 22 -19.86 5.14 4.90
CA GLU A 22 -20.39 4.42 6.07
C GLU A 22 -21.08 3.10 5.70
N SER A 23 -21.87 3.11 4.62
CA SER A 23 -22.59 1.93 4.14
C SER A 23 -21.67 0.78 3.74
N ASP A 24 -20.44 1.05 3.30
CA ASP A 24 -19.46 0.08 2.79
C ASP A 24 -18.43 -0.34 3.84
N PHE A 25 -18.34 0.37 4.96
CA PHE A 25 -17.39 0.06 6.03
C PHE A 25 -17.87 -1.09 6.93
N ASP A 26 -16.95 -1.96 7.32
CA ASP A 26 -17.16 -3.01 8.31
C ASP A 26 -16.01 -2.99 9.34
N PRO A 27 -16.28 -2.57 10.59
CA PRO A 27 -15.25 -2.47 11.62
C PRO A 27 -14.67 -3.83 12.03
N THR A 28 -15.33 -4.94 11.71
CA THR A 28 -14.84 -6.29 12.01
C THR A 28 -13.81 -6.78 10.98
N LYS A 29 -13.72 -6.12 9.83
CA LYS A 29 -12.86 -6.49 8.70
C LYS A 29 -11.61 -5.62 8.59
N ILE A 30 -10.97 -5.35 9.74
CA ILE A 30 -9.73 -4.58 9.83
C ILE A 30 -8.63 -5.51 10.36
N GLU A 31 -7.55 -5.65 9.59
CA GLU A 31 -6.41 -6.49 9.94
C GLU A 31 -5.14 -5.66 10.07
N LEU A 32 -4.36 -5.90 11.14
CA LEU A 32 -2.99 -5.38 11.25
C LEU A 32 -2.04 -6.31 10.50
N LYS A 33 -1.36 -5.79 9.47
CA LYS A 33 -0.34 -6.57 8.73
C LYS A 33 1.05 -6.31 9.32
N PRO A 34 1.75 -7.33 9.83
CA PRO A 34 3.09 -7.15 10.37
C PRO A 34 4.08 -6.82 9.25
N ALA A 35 4.69 -5.64 9.31
CA ALA A 35 5.68 -5.17 8.34
C ALA A 35 6.61 -4.13 8.98
N LYS A 36 7.55 -3.58 8.21
CA LYS A 36 8.42 -2.46 8.63
C LYS A 36 7.60 -1.23 9.08
N ASN A 37 6.52 -0.92 8.38
CA ASN A 37 5.63 0.21 8.64
C ASN A 37 4.42 -0.23 9.49
N PHE A 38 3.58 0.73 9.89
CA PHE A 38 2.28 0.41 10.47
C PHE A 38 1.27 0.22 9.34
N ASN A 39 0.79 -1.00 9.14
CA ASN A 39 -0.04 -1.36 8.00
C ASN A 39 -1.40 -1.88 8.46
N LEU A 40 -2.49 -1.26 7.99
CA LEU A 40 -3.85 -1.76 8.17
C LEU A 40 -4.42 -2.21 6.82
N LEU A 41 -4.91 -3.43 6.76
CA LEU A 41 -5.73 -3.92 5.66
C LEU A 41 -7.20 -3.79 6.07
N VAL A 42 -7.97 -3.05 5.27
CA VAL A 42 -9.41 -2.85 5.47
C VAL A 42 -10.14 -3.54 4.33
N THR A 43 -11.00 -4.50 4.64
CA THR A 43 -11.89 -5.12 3.65
C THR A 43 -13.26 -4.46 3.72
N LEU A 44 -13.67 -3.82 2.63
CA LEU A 44 -14.98 -3.20 2.48
C LEU A 44 -16.07 -4.26 2.25
N LYS A 45 -17.34 -3.90 2.39
CA LYS A 45 -18.46 -4.82 2.12
C LYS A 45 -18.56 -5.21 0.66
N SER A 46 -18.05 -4.37 -0.24
CA SER A 46 -17.85 -4.68 -1.66
C SER A 46 -16.75 -5.71 -1.95
N ASP A 47 -16.12 -6.28 -0.91
CA ASP A 47 -14.93 -7.13 -0.96
C ASP A 47 -13.67 -6.45 -1.52
N ARG A 48 -13.77 -5.17 -1.92
CA ARG A 48 -12.62 -4.33 -2.20
C ARG A 48 -11.77 -4.19 -0.94
N LYS A 49 -10.46 -4.39 -1.08
CA LYS A 49 -9.50 -4.23 0.00
C LYS A 49 -8.61 -3.02 -0.18
N LEU A 50 -8.44 -2.27 0.90
CA LEU A 50 -7.57 -1.10 0.97
C LEU A 50 -6.43 -1.38 1.93
N LEU A 51 -5.20 -1.17 1.49
CA LEU A 51 -4.03 -1.19 2.36
C LEU A 51 -3.65 0.25 2.72
N LEU A 52 -3.69 0.57 4.00
CA LEU A 52 -3.18 1.81 4.53
C LEU A 52 -1.83 1.53 5.18
N LYS A 53 -0.81 2.29 4.78
CA LYS A 53 0.53 2.23 5.37
C LYS A 53 0.83 3.58 6.00
N GLN A 54 1.26 3.59 7.25
CA GLN A 54 1.79 4.77 7.93
C GLN A 54 3.26 4.54 8.29
N GLU A 55 4.12 5.50 7.99
CA GLU A 55 5.52 5.44 8.41
C GLU A 55 5.64 5.44 9.93
N ARG A 56 6.59 4.66 10.44
CA ARG A 56 6.90 4.70 11.87
C ARG A 56 7.65 5.97 12.19
N HIS A 57 7.18 6.67 13.21
CA HIS A 57 7.87 7.83 13.74
C HIS A 57 9.10 7.39 14.53
N SER A 58 10.21 8.09 14.35
CA SER A 58 11.41 7.94 15.17
C SER A 58 11.14 8.40 16.61
N LYS A 59 12.11 8.18 17.51
CA LYS A 59 12.03 8.70 18.89
C LYS A 59 11.86 10.22 18.95
N ASP A 60 12.31 10.93 17.92
CA ASP A 60 12.20 12.39 17.78
C ASP A 60 10.92 12.81 17.03
N GLY A 61 10.02 11.87 16.73
CA GLY A 61 8.76 12.15 16.04
C GLY A 61 8.90 12.41 14.54
N LYS A 62 10.03 12.04 13.92
CA LYS A 62 10.26 12.22 12.46
C LYS A 62 9.98 10.94 11.68
N THR A 63 9.50 11.06 10.46
CA THR A 63 9.33 9.96 9.51
C THR A 63 10.50 9.94 8.51
N ALA A 64 10.67 8.85 7.77
CA ALA A 64 11.76 8.68 6.81
C ALA A 64 11.46 9.34 5.45
N GLY A 65 10.18 9.62 5.16
CA GLY A 65 9.72 10.21 3.91
C GLY A 65 9.75 9.22 2.73
N GLU A 66 9.70 7.92 3.02
CA GLU A 66 9.72 6.84 2.02
C GLU A 66 8.49 6.88 1.10
N PHE A 67 7.31 7.23 1.63
CA PHE A 67 6.09 7.27 0.83
C PHE A 67 6.03 8.44 -0.16
N LEU A 68 6.84 9.49 0.04
CA LEU A 68 6.96 10.55 -0.97
C LEU A 68 7.53 9.99 -2.27
N ASN A 69 8.50 9.07 -2.18
CA ASN A 69 9.08 8.44 -3.36
C ASN A 69 8.09 7.46 -4.00
N GLU A 70 7.35 6.67 -3.21
CA GLU A 70 6.26 5.82 -3.72
C GLU A 70 5.23 6.64 -4.51
N TRP A 71 4.81 7.80 -3.97
CA TRP A 71 3.90 8.72 -4.64
C TRP A 71 4.48 9.32 -5.93
N ARG A 72 5.75 9.74 -5.93
CA ARG A 72 6.43 10.29 -7.11
C ARG A 72 6.50 9.28 -8.26
N VAL A 73 6.68 8.00 -7.96
CA VAL A 73 6.63 6.93 -8.97
C VAL A 73 5.23 6.82 -9.58
N GLN A 74 4.18 6.90 -8.76
CA GLN A 74 2.81 6.90 -9.26
C GLN A 74 2.52 8.11 -10.16
N GLU A 75 2.98 9.31 -9.77
CA GLU A 75 2.87 10.52 -10.58
C GLU A 75 3.60 10.37 -11.91
N LEU A 76 4.82 9.82 -11.90
CA LEU A 76 5.61 9.55 -13.10
C LEU A 76 4.84 8.64 -14.07
N VAL A 77 4.42 7.47 -13.60
CA VAL A 77 3.75 6.46 -14.43
C VAL A 77 2.38 6.95 -14.93
N SER A 78 1.71 7.82 -14.18
CA SER A 78 0.41 8.38 -14.58
C SER A 78 0.54 9.56 -15.56
N LYS A 79 1.66 10.30 -15.52
CA LYS A 79 1.87 11.51 -16.32
C LYS A 79 2.39 11.21 -17.74
N PHE A 80 3.23 10.20 -17.89
CA PHE A 80 3.91 9.90 -19.15
C PHE A 80 3.23 8.73 -19.87
N ALA A 81 2.63 9.02 -21.03
CA ALA A 81 1.90 8.03 -21.82
C ALA A 81 2.82 6.89 -22.31
N GLU A 82 4.11 7.16 -22.47
CA GLU A 82 5.16 6.21 -22.81
C GLU A 82 5.29 5.07 -21.77
N LEU A 83 4.86 5.32 -20.53
CA LEU A 83 4.88 4.34 -19.44
C LEU A 83 3.56 3.58 -19.29
N THR A 84 2.59 3.79 -20.18
CA THR A 84 1.27 3.13 -20.11
C THR A 84 1.42 1.60 -20.11
N SER A 85 2.35 1.06 -20.89
CA SER A 85 2.58 -0.39 -20.99
C SER A 85 3.09 -1.03 -19.71
N VAL A 86 3.66 -0.27 -18.77
CA VAL A 86 4.17 -0.80 -17.50
C VAL A 86 3.31 -0.40 -16.31
N ARG A 87 2.27 0.42 -16.52
CA ARG A 87 1.43 0.96 -15.44
C ARG A 87 0.78 -0.13 -14.58
N TYR A 88 0.40 -1.25 -15.18
CA TYR A 88 -0.21 -2.37 -14.49
C TYR A 88 0.74 -3.09 -13.50
N LEU A 89 2.05 -2.84 -13.59
CA LEU A 89 3.05 -3.39 -12.67
C LEU A 89 3.12 -2.66 -11.33
N PHE A 90 2.47 -1.49 -11.23
CA PHE A 90 2.50 -0.66 -10.04
C PHE A 90 1.18 -0.74 -9.28
N PRO A 91 1.21 -0.77 -7.93
CA PRO A 91 -0.01 -0.71 -7.15
C PRO A 91 -0.70 0.64 -7.35
N GLU A 92 -2.03 0.64 -7.38
CA GLU A 92 -2.79 1.86 -7.48
C GLU A 92 -2.81 2.60 -6.14
N ILE A 93 -2.06 3.70 -6.06
CA ILE A 93 -2.12 4.63 -4.93
C ILE A 93 -3.35 5.52 -5.09
N LEU A 94 -4.25 5.46 -4.11
CA LEU A 94 -5.50 6.20 -4.06
C LEU A 94 -5.34 7.56 -3.38
N CYS A 95 -4.46 7.63 -2.38
CA CYS A 95 -4.20 8.83 -1.63
C CYS A 95 -2.79 8.79 -1.02
N PHE A 96 -2.11 9.93 -1.06
CA PHE A 96 -0.90 10.18 -0.30
C PHE A 96 -1.12 11.40 0.60
N ASP A 97 -0.98 11.19 1.90
CA ASP A 97 -1.07 12.20 2.95
C ASP A 97 0.33 12.46 3.51
N ALA A 98 0.98 13.49 2.98
CA ALA A 98 2.33 13.86 3.37
C ALA A 98 2.43 14.34 4.83
N GLU A 99 1.40 15.02 5.33
CA GLU A 99 1.37 15.56 6.70
C GLU A 99 1.42 14.43 7.74
N HIS A 100 0.66 13.36 7.48
CA HIS A 100 0.57 12.22 8.40
C HIS A 100 1.47 11.04 8.00
N SER A 101 2.21 11.18 6.89
CA SER A 101 3.03 10.12 6.28
C SER A 101 2.23 8.83 6.07
N ILE A 102 1.05 8.96 5.48
CA ILE A 102 0.13 7.86 5.18
C ILE A 102 -0.01 7.71 3.67
N VAL A 103 0.01 6.48 3.19
CA VAL A 103 -0.39 6.13 1.83
C VAL A 103 -1.51 5.09 1.87
N ALA A 104 -2.54 5.29 1.05
CA ALA A 104 -3.63 4.35 0.87
C ALA A 104 -3.61 3.82 -0.56
N LEU A 105 -3.70 2.50 -0.72
CA LEU A 105 -3.63 1.82 -2.01
C LEU A 105 -4.66 0.70 -2.11
N ASN A 106 -5.06 0.35 -3.34
CA ASN A 106 -5.82 -0.87 -3.59
C ASN A 106 -4.95 -2.08 -3.29
N TYR A 107 -5.44 -2.98 -2.46
CA TYR A 107 -4.74 -4.22 -2.13
C TYR A 107 -4.98 -5.27 -3.21
N LEU A 108 -3.90 -5.91 -3.66
CA LEU A 108 -3.91 -6.92 -4.73
C LEU A 108 -3.94 -8.32 -4.10
N ASP A 109 -5.14 -8.85 -3.88
CA ASP A 109 -5.35 -10.18 -3.29
C ASP A 109 -4.86 -11.31 -4.19
N GLU A 110 -4.85 -11.07 -5.50
CA GLU A 110 -4.37 -11.99 -6.53
C GLU A 110 -2.84 -12.08 -6.60
N CYS A 111 -2.13 -11.16 -5.93
CA CYS A 111 -0.67 -11.14 -5.88
C CYS A 111 -0.15 -11.82 -4.61
N ARG A 112 1.00 -12.48 -4.73
CA ARG A 112 1.71 -13.09 -3.61
C ARG A 112 3.10 -12.47 -3.47
N ASP A 113 3.59 -12.35 -2.25
CA ASP A 113 4.97 -11.94 -2.02
C ASP A 113 5.92 -12.97 -2.63
N LEU A 114 6.81 -12.50 -3.52
CA LEU A 114 7.68 -13.37 -4.29
C LEU A 114 8.76 -14.03 -3.41
N ASN A 115 9.24 -13.32 -2.39
CA ASN A 115 10.22 -13.86 -1.46
C ASN A 115 9.59 -14.96 -0.59
N GLU A 116 8.38 -14.74 -0.08
CA GLU A 116 7.63 -15.73 0.69
C GLU A 116 7.33 -16.97 -0.17
N PHE A 117 6.87 -16.76 -1.41
CA PHE A 117 6.61 -17.84 -2.36
C PHE A 117 7.84 -18.72 -2.57
N TYR A 118 8.98 -18.13 -2.94
CA TYR A 118 10.19 -18.91 -3.23
C TYR A 118 10.82 -19.51 -1.97
N ALA A 119 10.76 -18.82 -0.83
CA ALA A 119 11.23 -19.35 0.44
C ALA A 119 10.47 -20.63 0.85
N LYS A 120 9.16 -20.67 0.58
CA LYS A 120 8.28 -21.78 0.95
C LYS A 120 8.23 -22.88 -0.09
N GLU A 121 7.88 -22.54 -1.33
CA GLU A 121 7.56 -23.53 -2.37
C GLU A 121 8.83 -24.06 -3.05
N LYS A 122 9.90 -23.26 -3.10
CA LYS A 122 11.17 -23.58 -3.79
C LYS A 122 10.99 -24.00 -5.26
N ILE A 123 9.87 -23.63 -5.87
CA ILE A 123 9.59 -23.84 -7.29
C ILE A 123 10.10 -22.61 -8.02
N PHE A 124 11.21 -22.76 -8.74
CA PHE A 124 11.75 -21.72 -9.60
C PHE A 124 11.39 -22.10 -11.03
N PRO A 125 10.54 -21.33 -11.73
CA PRO A 125 10.24 -21.59 -13.13
C PRO A 125 11.55 -21.70 -13.91
N ALA A 126 11.73 -22.76 -14.69
CA ALA A 126 12.81 -22.90 -15.65
C ALA A 126 12.54 -21.99 -16.86
N LEU A 127 12.40 -20.69 -16.62
CA LEU A 127 12.55 -19.66 -17.64
C LEU A 127 14.00 -19.22 -17.53
N GLU A 128 14.76 -19.40 -18.61
CA GLU A 128 16.12 -18.89 -18.74
C GLU A 128 16.11 -17.39 -18.45
N ILE A 129 16.34 -17.01 -17.19
CA ILE A 129 16.68 -15.66 -16.82
C ILE A 129 18.12 -15.50 -17.31
N SER A 130 18.28 -15.13 -18.58
CA SER A 130 19.49 -14.47 -19.03
C SER A 130 19.58 -13.18 -18.22
N ILE A 131 20.31 -13.24 -17.11
CA ILE A 131 20.75 -12.04 -16.41
C ILE A 131 21.56 -11.29 -17.45
N ILE A 132 20.99 -10.20 -17.99
CA ILE A 132 21.78 -9.20 -18.71
C ILE A 132 22.65 -8.56 -17.65
N SER A 133 23.85 -9.10 -17.49
CA SER A 133 24.94 -8.42 -16.81
C SER A 133 25.27 -7.17 -17.63
N LEU A 134 24.92 -5.99 -17.10
CA LEU A 134 25.46 -4.71 -17.56
C LEU A 134 26.94 -4.59 -17.14
#